data_AF-A0A2T5IRX0-F1
#
_entry.id   AF-A0A2T5IRX0-F1
#
_cell.length_a   1.000
_cell.length_b   1.000
_cell.length_c   1.000
_cell.angle_alpha   90.00
_cell.angle_beta   90.00
_cell.angle_gamma   90.00
#
_symmetry.space_group_name_H-M   'P 1'
#
loop_
_entity.id
_entity.type
_entity.pdbx_description
1 polymer ?
#
loop_
_entity_poly.entity_id
_entity_poly.type
_entity_poly.pdbx_seq_one_letter_code
_entity_poly.pdbx_strand_id
1 'polypeptide(L)' 'MSKQQQSLMKFDPATGDEKPYPSHAEQWRDWHGHGTAWLFNPWTGQRRDARLVGTDTTGHLIIPPDEPIYAADD' A
#
# COMPACT_ATOMS: atom_id res chain seq x y z
N MET A 1 -17.91 -5.30 -9.25
CA MET A 1 -17.23 -5.77 -8.02
C MET A 1 -16.40 -4.64 -7.43
N SER A 2 -16.03 -4.70 -6.15
CA SER A 2 -15.21 -3.67 -5.49
C SER A 2 -13.72 -3.95 -5.71
N LYS A 3 -12.96 -2.92 -6.10
CA LYS A 3 -11.49 -2.99 -6.16
C LYS A 3 -10.90 -3.10 -4.74
N GLN A 4 -9.77 -3.77 -4.59
CA GLN A 4 -9.00 -3.79 -3.33
C GLN A 4 -8.30 -2.44 -3.09
N GLN A 5 -7.87 -2.17 -1.85
CA GLN A 5 -7.04 -1.02 -1.44
C GLN A 5 -7.73 0.35 -1.58
N GLN A 6 -8.99 0.44 -1.18
CA GLN A 6 -9.80 1.67 -1.21
C GLN A 6 -9.75 2.45 0.11
N SER A 7 -9.23 1.85 1.16
CA SER A 7 -9.05 2.44 2.48
C SER A 7 -7.92 3.45 2.42
N LEU A 8 -8.18 4.62 3.01
CA LEU A 8 -7.16 5.64 3.19
C LEU A 8 -5.96 5.07 3.94
N MET A 9 -4.78 5.28 3.37
CA MET A 9 -3.52 5.00 4.03
C MET A 9 -3.35 5.91 5.25
N LYS A 10 -2.50 5.55 6.20
CA LYS A 10 -2.21 6.33 7.42
C LYS A 10 -0.72 6.62 7.58
N PHE A 11 0.13 5.83 6.92
CA PHE A 11 1.57 5.89 6.97
C PHE A 11 2.16 5.95 5.56
N ASP A 12 3.28 6.65 5.42
CA ASP A 12 4.06 6.69 4.18
C ASP A 12 4.58 5.28 3.84
N PRO A 13 4.27 4.71 2.65
CA PRO A 13 4.77 3.40 2.24
C PRO A 13 6.29 3.29 2.17
N ALA A 14 7.02 4.38 1.96
CA ALA A 14 8.48 4.41 1.83
C ALA A 14 9.17 4.59 3.19
N THR A 15 8.66 5.47 4.06
CA THR A 15 9.33 5.83 5.33
C THR A 15 8.66 5.29 6.58
N GLY A 16 7.37 4.96 6.52
CA GLY A 16 6.56 4.58 7.68
C GLY A 16 6.09 5.76 8.52
N ASP A 17 6.33 7.00 8.09
CA ASP A 17 5.92 8.20 8.83
C ASP A 17 4.41 8.45 8.73
N GLU A 18 3.82 8.94 9.80
CA GLU A 18 2.36 9.19 9.88
C GLU A 18 1.95 10.55 9.25
N LYS A 19 2.91 11.39 8.81
CA LYS A 19 2.62 12.81 8.50
C LYS A 19 3.34 13.40 7.28
N PRO A 20 2.63 14.25 6.50
CA PRO A 20 1.18 14.37 6.41
C PRO A 20 0.61 13.34 5.41
N TYR A 21 -0.54 12.76 5.78
CA TYR A 21 -1.72 12.46 4.95
C TYR A 21 -2.17 11.01 4.80
N PRO A 22 -3.51 10.81 4.93
CA PRO A 22 -4.19 9.75 4.25
C PRO A 22 -4.36 10.03 2.75
N SER A 23 -3.78 9.18 1.92
CA SER A 23 -4.03 9.10 0.48
C SER A 23 -4.56 7.72 0.11
N HIS A 24 -5.20 7.60 -1.05
CA HIS A 24 -5.51 6.27 -1.59
C HIS A 24 -4.23 5.64 -2.15
N ALA A 25 -4.16 4.32 -2.07
CA ALA A 25 -3.00 3.56 -2.53
C ALA A 25 -2.66 3.83 -4.01
N GLU A 26 -3.67 3.95 -4.87
CA GLU A 26 -3.52 4.28 -6.30
C GLU A 26 -2.90 5.67 -6.52
N GLN A 27 -3.41 6.69 -5.82
CA GLN A 27 -2.89 8.06 -5.91
C GLN A 27 -1.41 8.15 -5.52
N TRP A 28 -1.01 7.41 -4.48
CA TRP A 28 0.39 7.39 -4.07
C TRP A 28 1.29 6.75 -5.12
N ARG A 29 0.83 5.65 -5.73
CA ARG A 29 1.55 4.99 -6.83
C ARG A 29 1.65 5.90 -8.05
N ASP A 30 0.60 6.63 -8.40
CA ASP A 30 0.64 7.57 -9.52
C ASP A 30 1.63 8.70 -9.29
N TRP A 31 1.67 9.24 -8.08
CA TRP A 31 2.57 10.35 -7.73
C TRP A 31 4.04 9.93 -7.65
N HIS A 32 4.35 8.79 -7.03
CA HIS A 32 5.73 8.33 -6.82
C HIS A 32 6.23 7.40 -7.95
N GLY A 33 5.32 6.95 -8.82
CA GLY A 33 5.58 5.98 -9.88
C GLY A 33 6.17 4.67 -9.37
N HIS A 34 6.90 3.98 -10.26
CA HIS A 34 7.71 2.81 -9.92
C HIS A 34 9.07 3.17 -9.28
N GLY A 35 9.32 4.46 -9.00
CA GLY A 35 10.61 4.94 -8.48
C GLY A 35 10.79 4.73 -6.98
N THR A 36 9.71 4.45 -6.24
CA THR A 36 9.74 4.33 -4.78
C THR A 36 9.11 3.03 -4.32
N ALA A 37 9.86 2.23 -3.57
CA ALA A 37 9.39 0.96 -3.06
C ALA A 37 8.50 1.14 -1.82
N TRP A 38 7.48 0.28 -1.71
CA TRP A 38 6.64 0.16 -0.52
C TRP A 38 7.37 -0.70 0.51
N LEU A 39 8.14 -0.07 1.39
CA LEU A 39 8.91 -0.70 2.47
C LEU A 39 8.07 -0.93 3.73
N PHE A 40 6.99 -0.18 3.90
CA PHE A 40 6.08 -0.24 5.04
C PHE A 40 4.66 -0.56 4.58
N ASN A 41 3.89 -1.21 5.46
CA ASN A 41 2.45 -1.35 5.30
C ASN A 41 1.82 0.02 5.62
N PRO A 42 1.16 0.67 4.65
CA PRO A 42 0.70 2.03 4.84
C PRO A 42 -0.56 2.15 5.69
N TRP A 43 -1.20 1.05 6.08
CA TRP A 43 -2.35 1.05 6.99
C TRP A 43 -1.95 0.78 8.44
N THR A 44 -0.82 0.12 8.68
CA THR A 44 -0.36 -0.26 10.03
C THR A 44 0.98 0.37 10.45
N GLY A 45 1.74 0.95 9.52
CA GLY A 45 3.06 1.50 9.76
C GLY A 45 4.15 0.44 9.97
N GLN A 46 3.81 -0.85 9.84
CA GLN A 46 4.76 -1.94 10.05
C GLN A 46 5.69 -2.11 8.86
N ARG A 47 6.98 -2.27 9.13
CA ARG A 47 7.97 -2.59 8.10
C ARG A 47 7.66 -3.95 7.47
N ARG A 48 7.66 -4.02 6.14
CA ARG A 48 7.43 -5.26 5.40
C ARG A 48 8.68 -6.15 5.43
N ASP A 49 8.46 -7.45 5.32
CA ASP A 49 9.54 -8.41 5.10
C ASP A 49 10.20 -8.15 3.73
N ALA A 50 11.53 -8.21 3.69
CA ALA A 50 12.30 -7.91 2.48
C ALA A 50 11.96 -8.83 1.29
N ARG A 51 11.56 -10.08 1.55
CA ARG A 51 11.14 -11.02 0.49
C ARG A 51 9.82 -10.59 -0.13
N LEU A 52 8.86 -10.12 0.69
CA LEU A 52 7.58 -9.59 0.21
C LEU A 52 7.75 -8.31 -0.59
N VAL A 53 8.67 -7.44 -0.18
CA VAL A 53 9.05 -6.25 -0.96
C VAL A 53 9.65 -6.65 -2.30
N GLY A 54 10.53 -7.65 -2.33
CA GLY A 54 11.15 -8.14 -3.57
C GLY A 54 10.15 -8.74 -4.57
N THR A 55 9.07 -9.35 -4.10
CA THR A 55 8.00 -9.89 -4.94
C THR A 55 6.95 -8.86 -5.35
N ASP A 56 6.75 -7.82 -4.54
CA ASP A 56 5.74 -6.77 -4.73
C ASP A 56 6.26 -5.42 -4.22
N THR A 57 7.09 -4.80 -5.06
CA THR A 57 7.73 -3.52 -4.76
C THR A 57 6.73 -2.37 -4.68
N THR A 58 5.60 -2.47 -5.38
CA THR A 58 4.58 -1.41 -5.52
C THR A 58 3.40 -1.56 -4.55
N GLY A 59 3.38 -2.63 -3.76
CA GLY A 59 2.45 -2.83 -2.66
C GLY A 59 1.06 -3.31 -3.05
N HIS A 60 0.86 -3.88 -4.25
CA HIS A 60 -0.46 -4.37 -4.70
C HIS A 60 -0.96 -5.58 -3.91
N LEU A 61 -0.06 -6.34 -3.28
CA LEU A 61 -0.42 -7.54 -2.51
C LEU A 61 -0.65 -7.25 -1.02
N ILE A 62 -0.55 -6.00 -0.59
CA ILE A 62 -0.82 -5.62 0.80
C ILE A 62 -2.34 -5.45 0.97
N ILE A 63 -2.91 -6.19 1.92
CA ILE A 63 -4.34 -6.11 2.22
C ILE A 63 -4.56 -5.12 3.37
N PRO A 64 -5.44 -4.11 3.21
CA PRO A 64 -5.84 -3.25 4.30
C PRO A 64 -6.56 -4.08 5.37
N PRO A 65 -6.23 -3.90 6.66
CA PRO A 65 -6.80 -4.74 7.72
C PRO A 65 -8.33 -4.60 7.86
N ASP A 66 -8.87 -3.46 7.42
CA ASP A 66 -10.29 -3.11 7.55
C ASP A 66 -11.10 -3.41 6.26
N GLU A 67 -10.49 -4.05 5.26
CA GLU A 67 -11.17 -4.41 3.99
C GLU A 67 -11.44 -5.90 3.85
N PRO A 68 -12.62 -6.26 3.31
CA PRO A 68 -12.84 -7.59 2.74
C PRO A 68 -11.86 -7.85 1.59
N ILE A 69 -11.51 -9.13 1.38
CA ILE A 69 -10.71 -9.56 0.24
C ILE A 69 -11.65 -9.77 -0.96
N TYR A 70 -11.34 -9.12 -2.07
CA TYR A 70 -12.07 -9.29 -3.34
C TYR A 70 -11.22 -10.09 -4.33
N ALA A 71 -11.87 -10.85 -5.21
CA ALA A 71 -11.21 -11.50 -6.34
C ALA A 71 -10.78 -10.45 -7.38
N ALA A 72 -9.69 -10.72 -8.10
CA ALA A 72 -9.34 -9.93 -9.27
C ALA A 72 -10.38 -10.19 -10.37
N ASP A 73 -10.95 -9.12 -10.92
CA ASP A 73 -11.83 -9.20 -12.09
C ASP A 73 -10.94 -9.43 -13.33
N ASP A 74 -11.28 -10.44 -14.16
CA ASP A 74 -10.66 -10.76 -15.47
C ASP A 74 -10.98 -9.70 -16.54
#